data_AF-A0A841UZA5-F1
#
_entry.id   AF-A0A841UZA5-F1
#
_cell.length_a   1.000
_cell.length_b   1.000
_cell.length_c   1.000
_cell.angle_alpha   90.00
_cell.angle_beta   90.00
_cell.angle_gamma   90.00
#
_symmetry.space_group_name_H-M   'P 1'
#
loop_
_entity.id
_entity.type
_entity.pdbx_description
1 polymer ?
#
loop_
_entity_poly.entity_id
_entity_poly.type
_entity_poly.pdbx_seq_one_letter_code
_entity_poly.pdbx_strand_id
1 'polypeptide(L)'
;MMQSSKQPETLSIKDAYTLYGSGKKRRYGLLFLVNRGAFAISRFLTTSDNNVLGDLSLAHLAIGMEIFTILMVWDIYAFGEKMRDRYLNGIVFGSQGQSVLTLLGFLIVLGWFYAALGAQIPKPDRIIVLLFAICFPFLFRILTKNRRE
;
A
#
# COMPACT_ATOMS: atom_id res chain seq x y z
N MET A 1 -1.35 44.18 22.55
CA MET A 1 -1.98 43.25 21.60
C MET A 1 -1.71 41.82 22.07
N MET A 2 -2.64 41.21 22.80
CA MET A 2 -2.57 39.78 23.15
C MET A 2 -2.96 38.99 21.92
N GLN A 3 -2.03 38.20 21.38
CA GLN A 3 -2.36 37.18 20.38
C GLN A 3 -3.27 36.16 21.05
N SER A 4 -4.53 36.14 20.62
CA SER A 4 -5.50 35.10 20.97
C SER A 4 -4.92 33.76 20.55
N SER A 5 -4.48 32.97 21.53
CA SER A 5 -4.09 31.58 21.33
C SER A 5 -5.32 30.85 20.80
N LYS A 6 -5.35 30.57 19.49
CA LYS A 6 -6.34 29.67 18.89
C LYS A 6 -6.30 28.36 19.68
N GLN A 7 -7.29 28.17 20.54
CA GLN A 7 -7.62 26.87 21.11
C GLN A 7 -7.69 25.88 19.93
N PRO A 8 -7.11 24.67 20.06
CA PRO A 8 -7.22 23.68 19.00
C PRO A 8 -8.72 23.43 18.76
N GLU A 9 -9.18 23.85 17.59
CA GLU A 9 -10.57 23.72 17.16
C GLU A 9 -10.93 22.23 17.27
N THR A 10 -11.74 21.89 18.28
CA THR A 10 -12.13 20.51 18.55
C THR A 10 -13.00 20.05 17.40
N LEU A 11 -12.41 19.35 16.44
CA LEU A 11 -13.09 18.76 15.30
C LEU A 11 -14.27 17.91 15.79
N SER A 12 -15.48 18.19 15.29
CA SER A 12 -16.64 17.34 15.53
C SER A 12 -16.36 15.93 15.03
N ILE A 13 -16.87 14.92 15.74
CA ILE A 13 -16.69 13.50 15.36
C ILE A 13 -17.12 13.25 13.91
N LYS A 14 -18.21 13.88 13.46
CA LYS A 14 -18.71 13.77 12.08
C LYS A 14 -17.72 14.31 11.05
N ASP A 15 -17.08 15.43 11.37
CA ASP A 15 -16.09 16.07 10.50
C ASP A 15 -14.80 15.26 10.49
N ALA A 16 -14.39 14.71 11.65
CA ALA A 16 -13.26 13.78 11.74
C ALA A 16 -13.48 12.50 10.90
N TYR A 17 -14.69 11.93 10.90
CA TYR A 17 -15.03 10.80 10.04
C TYR A 17 -14.97 11.16 8.55
N THR A 18 -15.48 12.33 8.18
CA THR A 18 -15.46 12.81 6.79
C THR A 18 -14.02 13.04 6.32
N LEU A 19 -13.18 13.64 7.18
CA LEU A 19 -11.77 13.84 6.95
C LEU A 19 -11.01 12.50 6.82
N TYR A 20 -11.30 11.54 7.71
CA TYR A 20 -10.72 10.20 7.63
C TYR A 20 -11.11 9.50 6.32
N GLY A 21 -12.39 9.50 5.97
CA GLY A 21 -12.89 8.85 4.76
C GLY A 21 -12.30 9.41 3.48
N SER A 22 -12.28 10.75 3.35
CA SER A 22 -11.70 11.44 2.19
C SER A 22 -10.18 11.26 2.12
N GLY A 23 -9.48 11.41 3.26
CA GLY A 23 -8.04 11.21 3.36
C GLY A 23 -7.60 9.78 3.04
N LYS A 24 -8.37 8.78 3.48
CA LYS A 24 -8.20 7.36 3.13
C LYS A 24 -8.36 7.18 1.62
N LYS A 25 -9.50 7.62 1.06
CA LYS A 25 -9.81 7.46 -0.38
C LYS A 25 -8.72 8.05 -1.27
N ARG A 26 -8.20 9.24 -0.93
CA ARG A 26 -7.13 9.89 -1.69
C ARG A 26 -5.84 9.07 -1.74
N ARG A 27 -5.40 8.52 -0.60
CA ARG A 27 -4.14 7.77 -0.52
C ARG A 27 -4.22 6.41 -1.21
N TYR A 28 -5.30 5.66 -0.99
CA TYR A 28 -5.55 4.42 -1.74
C TYR A 28 -5.68 4.72 -3.25
N GLY A 29 -6.36 5.82 -3.60
CA GLY A 29 -6.45 6.28 -4.98
C GLY A 29 -5.09 6.51 -5.61
N LEU A 30 -4.18 7.20 -4.91
CA LEU A 30 -2.82 7.45 -5.38
C LEU A 30 -2.01 6.15 -5.52
N LEU A 31 -2.06 5.27 -4.51
CA LEU A 31 -1.38 3.98 -4.53
C LEU A 31 -1.77 3.18 -5.79
N PHE A 32 -3.07 3.04 -6.06
CA PHE A 32 -3.55 2.28 -7.23
C PHE A 32 -3.34 3.01 -8.55
N LEU A 33 -3.47 4.35 -8.58
CA LEU A 33 -3.26 5.13 -9.79
C LEU A 33 -1.82 5.00 -10.29
N VAL A 34 -0.83 5.17 -9.41
CA VAL A 34 0.60 5.05 -9.76
C VAL A 34 0.92 3.61 -10.16
N ASN A 35 0.41 2.61 -9.43
CA ASN A 35 0.59 1.20 -9.79
C ASN A 35 0.02 0.84 -11.17
N ARG A 36 -1.18 1.33 -11.52
CA ARG A 36 -1.75 1.13 -12.86
C ARG A 36 -0.97 1.85 -13.95
N GLY A 37 -0.49 3.07 -13.67
CA GLY A 37 0.37 3.81 -14.59
C GLY A 37 1.68 3.08 -14.87
N ALA A 38 2.34 2.60 -13.82
CA ALA A 38 3.54 1.79 -13.96
C ALA A 38 3.30 0.50 -14.73
N PHE A 39 2.17 -0.18 -14.52
CA PHE A 39 1.80 -1.36 -15.29
C PHE A 39 1.56 -1.06 -16.79
N ALA A 40 1.04 0.11 -17.11
CA ALA A 40 0.94 0.55 -18.51
C ALA A 40 2.34 0.75 -19.11
N ILE A 41 3.25 1.40 -18.39
CA ILE A 41 4.64 1.59 -18.81
C ILE A 41 5.37 0.25 -18.99
N SER A 42 5.19 -0.70 -18.06
CA SER A 42 5.84 -2.02 -18.17
C SER A 42 5.46 -2.75 -19.44
N ARG A 43 4.21 -2.62 -19.91
CA ARG A 43 3.79 -3.21 -21.19
C ARG A 43 4.55 -2.61 -22.37
N PHE A 44 4.72 -1.29 -22.41
CA PHE A 44 5.52 -0.64 -23.45
C PHE A 44 6.99 -1.06 -23.43
N LEU A 45 7.57 -1.25 -22.23
CA LEU A 45 8.94 -1.74 -22.05
C LEU A 45 9.13 -3.18 -22.51
N THR A 46 8.09 -4.03 -22.41
CA THR A 46 8.17 -5.44 -22.84
C THR A 46 7.93 -5.67 -24.33
N THR A 47 7.30 -4.72 -25.03
CA THR A 47 6.92 -4.88 -26.46
C THR A 47 7.84 -4.14 -27.43
N SER A 48 8.79 -3.36 -26.92
CA SER A 48 9.64 -2.50 -27.76
C SER A 48 11.07 -3.03 -27.79
N ASP A 49 11.54 -3.45 -28.97
CA ASP A 49 12.89 -3.99 -29.19
C ASP A 49 14.01 -2.93 -29.07
N ASN A 50 13.66 -1.67 -28.87
CA ASN A 50 14.59 -0.53 -28.81
C ASN A 50 14.54 0.12 -27.43
N ASN A 51 15.66 0.71 -26.98
CA ASN A 51 15.79 1.47 -25.73
C ASN A 51 14.86 2.70 -25.70
N VAL A 52 13.57 2.51 -25.41
CA VAL A 52 12.52 3.54 -25.51
C VAL A 52 12.70 4.68 -24.51
N LEU A 53 13.43 4.46 -23.42
CA LEU A 53 13.51 5.39 -22.28
C LEU A 53 14.91 5.47 -21.64
N GLY A 54 15.96 5.48 -22.46
CA GLY A 54 17.33 5.70 -21.96
C GLY A 54 17.82 4.61 -21.01
N ASP A 55 17.65 3.34 -21.39
CA ASP A 55 18.06 2.14 -20.63
C ASP A 55 17.22 1.84 -19.37
N LEU A 56 16.01 2.42 -19.30
CA LEU A 56 15.04 2.04 -18.28
C LEU A 56 14.51 0.61 -18.54
N SER A 57 15.06 -0.35 -17.80
CA SER A 57 14.59 -1.73 -17.81
C SER A 57 13.33 -1.95 -16.96
N LEU A 58 12.63 -3.05 -17.21
CA LEU A 58 11.52 -3.51 -16.38
C LEU A 58 11.93 -3.70 -14.91
N ALA A 59 13.16 -4.13 -14.66
CA ALA A 59 13.69 -4.33 -13.31
C ALA A 59 13.83 -2.99 -12.57
N HIS A 60 14.32 -1.94 -13.22
CA HIS A 60 14.41 -0.60 -12.64
C HIS A 60 13.02 -0.07 -12.25
N LEU A 61 12.03 -0.24 -13.13
CA LEU A 61 10.64 0.15 -12.86
C LEU A 61 10.06 -0.64 -11.67
N ALA A 62 10.25 -1.96 -11.65
CA ALA A 62 9.75 -2.82 -10.59
C ALA A 62 10.31 -2.46 -9.21
N ILE A 63 11.62 -2.26 -9.09
CA ILE A 63 12.27 -1.83 -7.84
C ILE A 63 11.71 -0.49 -7.37
N GLY A 64 11.56 0.48 -8.28
CA GLY A 64 10.95 1.78 -7.96
C GLY A 64 9.52 1.64 -7.42
N MET A 65 8.74 0.73 -8.00
CA MET A 65 7.37 0.46 -7.61
C MET A 65 7.23 -0.29 -6.28
N GLU A 66 8.17 -1.16 -5.94
CA GLU A 66 8.26 -1.79 -4.61
C GLU A 66 8.50 -0.73 -3.53
N ILE A 67 9.52 0.12 -3.71
CA ILE A 67 9.87 1.19 -2.76
C ILE A 67 8.69 2.15 -2.60
N PHE A 68 8.09 2.59 -3.71
CA PHE A 68 6.90 3.46 -3.69
C PHE A 68 5.75 2.82 -2.91
N THR A 69 5.47 1.54 -3.14
CA THR A 69 4.37 0.83 -2.46
C THR A 69 4.62 0.73 -0.96
N ILE A 70 5.85 0.42 -0.53
CA ILE A 70 6.21 0.36 0.89
C ILE A 70 6.02 1.72 1.55
N LEU A 71 6.51 2.80 0.93
CA LEU A 71 6.34 4.16 1.46
C LEU A 71 4.87 4.57 1.54
N MET A 72 4.06 4.22 0.54
CA MET A 72 2.62 4.50 0.54
C MET A 72 1.87 3.71 1.62
N VAL A 73 2.23 2.44 1.82
CA VAL A 73 1.65 1.62 2.90
C VAL A 73 1.98 2.24 4.25
N TRP A 74 3.22 2.67 4.46
CA TRP A 74 3.62 3.36 5.69
C TRP A 74 2.86 4.68 5.87
N ASP A 75 2.75 5.55 4.85
CA ASP A 75 1.97 6.80 4.93
C ASP A 75 0.50 6.53 5.30
N ILE A 76 -0.14 5.54 4.66
CA ILE A 76 -1.53 5.18 4.96
C ILE A 76 -1.65 4.66 6.39
N TYR A 77 -0.70 3.86 6.86
CA TYR A 77 -0.69 3.31 8.21
C TYR A 77 -0.54 4.42 9.25
N ALA A 78 0.45 5.31 9.07
CA ALA A 78 0.68 6.46 9.94
C ALA A 78 -0.52 7.42 9.95
N PHE A 79 -1.16 7.63 8.80
CA PHE A 79 -2.40 8.41 8.72
C PHE A 79 -3.55 7.74 9.48
N GLY A 80 -3.73 6.43 9.31
CA GLY A 80 -4.75 5.65 9.99
C GLY A 80 -4.62 5.70 11.51
N GLU A 81 -3.41 5.48 12.03
CA GLU A 81 -3.14 5.57 13.48
C GLU A 81 -3.31 6.99 14.01
N LYS A 82 -2.82 8.00 13.29
CA LYS A 82 -3.03 9.40 13.68
C LYS A 82 -4.52 9.75 13.79
N MET A 83 -5.34 9.29 12.84
CA MET A 83 -6.79 9.54 12.87
C MET A 83 -7.48 8.75 13.98
N ARG A 84 -7.08 7.49 14.21
CA ARG A 84 -7.59 6.64 15.28
C ARG A 84 -7.33 7.26 16.66
N ASP A 85 -6.09 7.66 16.92
CA ASP A 85 -5.64 7.99 18.27
C ASP A 85 -5.94 9.44 18.65
N ARG A 86 -5.95 10.37 17.68
CA ARG A 86 -6.12 11.81 17.98
C ARG A 86 -7.52 12.37 17.72
N TYR A 87 -8.31 11.74 16.85
CA TYR A 87 -9.57 12.35 16.38
C TYR A 87 -10.80 11.44 16.52
N LEU A 88 -10.63 10.13 16.60
CA LEU A 88 -11.73 9.16 16.52
C LEU A 88 -11.73 8.11 17.64
N ASN A 89 -10.98 8.34 18.71
CA ASN A 89 -11.00 7.56 19.96
C ASN A 89 -10.96 6.04 19.76
N GLY A 90 -10.11 5.54 18.86
CA GLY A 90 -9.97 4.10 18.64
C GLY A 90 -10.98 3.45 17.69
N ILE A 91 -12.01 4.17 17.24
CA ILE A 91 -13.14 3.56 16.51
C ILE A 91 -12.75 3.18 15.06
N VAL A 92 -11.79 3.88 14.46
CA VAL A 92 -11.33 3.61 13.08
C VAL A 92 -9.95 2.97 13.05
N PHE A 93 -9.63 2.35 11.91
CA PHE A 93 -8.30 1.76 11.68
C PHE A 93 -7.89 0.75 12.77
N GLY A 94 -8.85 -0.10 13.16
CA GLY A 94 -8.60 -1.24 14.04
C GLY A 94 -7.73 -2.31 13.38
N SER A 95 -7.54 -3.41 14.10
CA SER A 95 -6.71 -4.54 13.69
C SER A 95 -7.04 -5.07 12.29
N GLN A 96 -8.33 -5.10 11.93
CA GLN A 96 -8.81 -5.49 10.60
C GLN A 96 -8.32 -4.52 9.51
N GLY A 97 -8.44 -3.20 9.73
CA GLY A 97 -8.02 -2.18 8.77
C GLY A 97 -6.51 -2.18 8.54
N GLN A 98 -5.74 -2.37 9.62
CA GLN A 98 -4.28 -2.56 9.56
C GLN A 98 -3.92 -3.81 8.74
N SER A 99 -4.57 -4.94 9.04
CA SER A 99 -4.34 -6.23 8.37
C SER A 99 -4.61 -6.16 6.87
N VAL A 100 -5.73 -5.55 6.47
CA VAL A 100 -6.09 -5.38 5.05
C VAL A 100 -5.08 -4.52 4.32
N LEU A 101 -4.63 -3.41 4.92
CA LEU A 101 -3.61 -2.54 4.33
C LEU A 101 -2.29 -3.29 4.12
N THR A 102 -1.83 -4.02 5.13
CA THR A 102 -0.58 -4.79 5.05
C THR A 102 -0.66 -5.88 4.00
N LEU A 103 -1.77 -6.64 3.95
CA LEU A 103 -1.98 -7.67 2.93
C LEU A 103 -2.01 -7.08 1.52
N LEU A 104 -2.70 -5.95 1.34
CA LEU A 104 -2.78 -5.27 0.04
C LEU A 104 -1.40 -4.79 -0.40
N GLY A 105 -0.66 -4.12 0.50
CA GLY A 105 0.70 -3.66 0.22
C GLY A 105 1.64 -4.81 -0.14
N PHE A 106 1.57 -5.90 0.64
CA PHE A 106 2.34 -7.11 0.41
C PHE A 106 2.06 -7.69 -0.98
N LEU A 107 0.79 -7.88 -1.35
CA LEU A 107 0.39 -8.40 -2.66
C LEU A 107 0.93 -7.56 -3.83
N ILE A 108 0.91 -6.24 -3.70
CA ILE A 108 1.41 -5.34 -4.73
C ILE A 108 2.94 -5.45 -4.84
N VAL A 109 3.67 -5.40 -3.73
CA VAL A 109 5.14 -5.57 -3.70
C VAL A 109 5.51 -6.92 -4.33
N LEU A 110 4.77 -7.97 -4.00
CA LEU A 110 4.98 -9.32 -4.54
C LEU A 110 4.85 -9.39 -6.06
N GLY A 111 3.86 -8.68 -6.61
CA GLY A 111 3.66 -8.59 -8.05
C GLY A 111 4.83 -7.91 -8.75
N TRP A 112 5.36 -6.83 -8.17
CA TRP A 112 6.54 -6.14 -8.71
C TRP A 112 7.82 -6.94 -8.52
N PHE A 113 7.98 -7.60 -7.39
CA PHE A 113 9.09 -8.51 -7.15
C PHE A 113 9.13 -9.63 -8.19
N TYR A 114 7.95 -10.21 -8.51
CA TYR A 114 7.85 -11.17 -9.61
C TYR A 114 8.21 -10.55 -10.96
N ALA A 115 7.80 -9.31 -11.24
CA ALA A 115 8.17 -8.61 -12.48
C ALA A 115 9.69 -8.34 -12.58
N ALA A 116 10.35 -8.03 -11.45
CA ALA A 116 11.79 -7.86 -11.38
C ALA A 116 12.54 -9.18 -11.62
N LEU A 117 12.09 -10.29 -11.02
CA LEU A 117 12.71 -11.61 -11.16
C LEU A 117 12.40 -12.29 -12.50
N GLY A 118 11.21 -12.08 -13.05
CA GLY A 118 10.80 -12.62 -14.35
C GLY A 118 11.67 -12.13 -15.50
N ALA A 119 12.42 -11.04 -15.31
CA ALA A 119 13.44 -10.59 -16.23
C ALA A 119 14.73 -11.47 -16.22
N GLN A 120 14.92 -12.36 -15.22
CA GLN A 120 16.17 -13.09 -15.01
C GLN A 120 16.07 -14.60 -14.66
N ILE A 121 14.91 -15.18 -14.31
CA ILE A 121 14.83 -16.58 -13.79
C ILE A 121 13.87 -17.49 -14.59
N PRO A 122 14.27 -18.76 -14.90
CA PRO A 122 13.41 -19.74 -15.56
C PRO A 122 12.48 -20.50 -14.59
N LYS A 123 11.22 -20.65 -15.04
CA LYS A 123 10.09 -21.49 -14.61
C LYS A 123 9.27 -21.11 -13.32
N PRO A 124 7.94 -20.94 -13.44
CA PRO A 124 7.04 -20.28 -12.46
C PRO A 124 6.61 -21.11 -11.25
N ASP A 125 6.96 -22.39 -11.20
CA ASP A 125 6.43 -23.39 -10.26
C ASP A 125 6.98 -23.27 -8.83
N ARG A 126 8.18 -22.69 -8.64
CA ARG A 126 8.78 -22.53 -7.29
C ARG A 126 8.39 -21.25 -6.58
N ILE A 127 8.01 -20.20 -7.33
CA ILE A 127 7.66 -18.91 -6.75
C ILE A 127 6.29 -18.99 -6.10
N ILE A 128 5.29 -19.62 -6.72
CA ILE A 128 3.94 -19.79 -6.16
C ILE A 128 3.98 -20.46 -4.77
N VAL A 129 4.88 -21.45 -4.59
CA VAL A 129 5.05 -22.17 -3.31
C VAL A 129 5.64 -21.27 -2.23
N LEU A 130 6.62 -20.42 -2.58
CA LEU A 130 7.23 -19.46 -1.65
C LEU A 130 6.26 -18.34 -1.26
N LEU A 131 5.46 -17.86 -2.21
CA LEU A 131 4.40 -16.89 -1.97
C LEU A 131 3.32 -17.46 -1.05
N PHE A 132 2.90 -18.70 -1.28
CA PHE A 132 1.98 -19.41 -0.38
C PHE A 132 2.59 -19.58 1.02
N ALA A 133 3.86 -19.99 1.12
CA ALA A 133 4.53 -20.23 2.40
C ALA A 133 4.71 -18.95 3.24
N ILE A 134 4.89 -17.78 2.62
CA ILE A 134 5.03 -16.49 3.33
C ILE A 134 3.66 -15.84 3.61
N CYS A 135 2.70 -15.94 2.68
CA CYS A 135 1.34 -15.42 2.86
C CYS A 135 0.52 -16.21 3.86
N PHE A 136 0.64 -17.55 3.88
CA PHE A 136 -0.24 -18.43 4.64
C PHE A 136 -0.16 -18.19 6.16
N PRO A 137 1.00 -18.00 6.80
CA PRO A 137 1.07 -17.69 8.23
C PRO A 137 0.43 -16.35 8.58
N PHE A 138 0.59 -15.33 7.72
CA PHE A 138 0.05 -13.99 7.94
C PHE A 138 -1.48 -13.97 7.74
N LEU A 139 -1.97 -14.61 6.66
CA LEU A 139 -3.39 -14.81 6.40
C LEU A 139 -4.06 -15.65 7.49
N PHE A 140 -3.41 -16.74 7.94
CA PHE A 140 -3.89 -17.60 9.01
C PHE A 140 -3.98 -16.87 10.36
N ARG A 141 -3.02 -16.00 10.68
CA ARG A 141 -3.03 -15.19 11.90
C ARG A 141 -4.15 -14.14 11.90
N ILE A 142 -4.45 -13.56 10.72
CA ILE A 142 -5.59 -12.64 10.54
C ILE A 142 -6.93 -13.38 10.69
N LEU A 143 -7.07 -14.55 10.05
CA LEU A 143 -8.30 -15.36 10.11
C LEU A 143 -8.59 -15.90 11.53
N THR A 144 -7.55 -16.20 12.31
CA THR A 144 -7.70 -16.76 13.66
C THR A 144 -7.87 -15.71 14.75
N LYS A 145 -7.41 -14.47 14.54
CA LYS A 145 -7.65 -13.36 15.47
C LYS A 145 -9.13 -12.94 15.46
N ASN A 146 -9.80 -13.03 14.31
CA ASN A 146 -11.19 -12.61 14.13
C ASN A 146 -12.26 -13.60 14.64
N ARG A 147 -11.88 -14.76 15.21
CA ARG A 147 -12.81 -15.73 15.83
C ARG A 147 -12.89 -15.63 17.36
N ARG A 148 -12.12 -14.73 17.99
CA ARG A 148 -11.99 -14.62 19.45
C ARG A 148 -12.51 -13.29 20.03
N GLU A 149 -13.14 -12.47 19.20
CA GLU A 149 -13.92 -11.29 19.58
C GLU A 149 -15.38 -11.54 19.16
#